data_AF-A0A952R9B0-F1
#
_entry.id   AF-A0A952R9B0-F1
#
_cell.length_a   1.000
_cell.length_b   1.000
_cell.length_c   1.000
_cell.angle_alpha   90.00
_cell.angle_beta   90.00
_cell.angle_gamma   90.00
#
_symmetry.space_group_name_H-M   'P 1'
#
loop_
_entity.id
_entity.type
_entity.pdbx_description
1 polymer ?
#
loop_
_entity_poly.entity_id
_entity_poly.type
_entity_poly.pdbx_seq_one_letter_code
_entity_poly.pdbx_strand_id
1 'polypeptide(L)'
;MSAHTLFHHEARLALCAYCGAPLDLPLAGGAVVCRYCNASTQVTPRTEAQDCQTLRATAPVSAYQRYQLLKAQEATLFWGLDGTASERRAAPHLRELHEL
;
A
#
# COMPACT_ATOMS: atom_id res chain seq x y z
N MET A 1 9.57 -15.48 29.61
CA MET A 1 10.15 -15.41 28.25
C MET A 1 9.69 -14.08 27.65
N SER A 2 10.59 -13.12 27.53
CA SER A 2 10.28 -11.77 27.04
C SER A 2 10.29 -11.78 25.51
N ALA A 3 9.19 -11.38 24.87
CA ALA A 3 9.11 -11.30 23.42
C ALA A 3 9.98 -10.14 22.91
N HIS A 4 10.88 -10.43 21.98
CA HIS A 4 11.70 -9.42 21.30
C HIS A 4 10.85 -8.73 20.23
N THR A 5 10.50 -7.46 20.44
CA THR A 5 9.83 -6.65 19.41
C THR A 5 10.86 -6.23 18.35
N LEU A 6 10.70 -6.71 17.12
CA LEU A 6 11.46 -6.22 15.96
C LEU A 6 10.93 -4.84 15.56
N PHE A 7 11.76 -3.82 15.74
CA PHE A 7 11.44 -2.46 15.32
C PHE A 7 11.75 -2.32 13.81
N HIS A 8 10.72 -2.33 12.97
CA HIS A 8 10.86 -2.11 11.52
C HIS A 8 10.61 -0.63 11.21
N HIS A 9 11.63 0.09 10.73
CA HIS A 9 11.46 1.45 10.22
C HIS A 9 11.22 1.39 8.72
N GLU A 10 9.98 1.61 8.29
CA GLU A 10 9.69 1.82 6.87
C GLU A 10 9.94 3.31 6.57
N ALA A 11 11.03 3.61 5.85
CA ALA A 11 11.29 4.97 5.37
C ALA A 11 10.26 5.31 4.27
N ARG A 12 9.30 6.19 4.58
CA ARG A 12 8.25 6.59 3.65
C ARG A 12 8.65 7.88 2.93
N LEU A 13 8.81 7.80 1.62
CA LEU A 13 8.97 8.95 0.75
C LEU A 13 7.60 9.42 0.28
N ALA A 14 7.33 10.70 0.42
CA ALA A 14 6.14 11.32 -0.15
C ALA A 14 6.53 12.06 -1.43
N LEU A 15 5.69 11.91 -2.46
CA LEU A 15 5.92 12.45 -3.80
C LEU A 15 4.95 13.60 -4.06
N CYS A 16 5.40 14.58 -4.82
CA CYS A 16 4.57 15.68 -5.30
C CYS A 16 3.51 15.13 -6.26
N ALA A 17 2.23 15.38 -5.98
CA ALA A 17 1.12 14.95 -6.83
C ALA A 17 1.17 15.54 -8.25
N TYR A 18 1.90 16.63 -8.46
CA TYR A 18 1.99 17.32 -9.75
C TYR A 18 3.16 16.83 -10.62
N CYS A 19 4.37 16.72 -10.04
CA CYS A 19 5.58 16.41 -10.81
C CYS A 19 6.26 15.08 -10.41
N GLY A 20 5.76 14.39 -9.39
CA GLY A 20 6.33 13.15 -8.89
C GLY A 20 7.65 13.30 -8.12
N ALA A 21 8.19 14.52 -8.00
CA ALA A 21 9.43 14.76 -7.26
C ALA A 21 9.26 14.50 -5.75
N PRO A 22 10.32 14.06 -5.05
CA PRO A 22 10.26 13.84 -3.61
C PRO A 22 9.99 15.16 -2.87
N LEU A 23 9.13 15.10 -1.87
CA LEU A 23 8.84 16.19 -0.96
C LEU A 23 9.62 16.02 0.34
N ASP A 24 10.24 17.10 0.80
CA ASP A 24 10.83 17.19 2.13
C ASP A 24 9.74 17.66 3.09
N LEU A 25 9.35 16.79 4.02
CA LEU A 25 8.14 16.93 4.83
C LEU A 25 8.44 16.84 6.32
N PRO A 26 7.89 17.76 7.14
CA PRO A 26 7.95 17.62 8.58
C PRO A 26 7.05 16.48 9.06
N LEU A 27 7.46 15.76 10.12
CA LEU A 27 6.68 14.67 10.71
C LEU A 27 5.28 15.09 11.17
N ALA A 28 5.12 16.35 11.60
CA ALA A 28 3.85 16.91 12.05
C ALA A 28 2.86 17.19 10.90
N GLY A 29 3.28 17.07 9.64
CA GLY A 29 2.53 17.57 8.49
C GLY A 29 2.56 19.10 8.39
N GLY A 30 1.78 19.64 7.45
CA GLY A 30 1.68 21.08 7.18
C GLY A 30 1.56 21.40 5.70
N ALA A 31 1.60 22.68 5.38
CA ALA A 31 1.74 23.16 4.00
C ALA A 31 3.18 22.97 3.55
N VAL A 32 3.39 22.24 2.45
CA VAL A 32 4.71 22.02 1.86
C VAL A 32 4.70 22.45 0.40
N VAL A 33 5.72 23.22 0.03
CA VAL A 33 5.94 23.66 -1.35
C VAL A 33 6.97 22.76 -2.00
N CYS A 34 6.62 22.17 -3.15
CA CYS A 34 7.53 21.37 -3.94
C CYS A 34 8.68 22.24 -4.48
N ARG A 35 9.92 21.90 -4.16
CA ARG A 35 11.11 22.66 -4.61
C ARG A 35 11.37 22.58 -6.12
N TYR A 36 10.66 21.69 -6.83
CA TYR A 36 10.86 21.45 -8.25
C TYR A 36 9.81 22.16 -9.13
N CYS A 37 8.53 22.04 -8.78
CA CYS A 37 7.43 22.62 -9.57
C CYS A 37 6.67 23.75 -8.85
N ASN A 38 7.05 24.08 -7.62
CA ASN A 38 6.42 25.10 -6.76
C ASN A 38 4.94 24.87 -6.43
N ALA A 39 4.39 23.70 -6.73
CA ALA A 39 3.06 23.33 -6.27
C ALA A 39 3.04 23.24 -4.74
N SER A 40 2.00 23.82 -4.12
CA SER A 40 1.74 23.74 -2.69
C SER A 40 0.80 22.57 -2.41
N THR A 41 1.18 21.71 -1.48
CA THR A 41 0.37 20.58 -1.02
C THR A 41 0.17 20.66 0.48
N GLN A 42 -1.06 20.46 0.93
CA GLN A 42 -1.36 20.28 2.35
C GLN A 42 -1.19 18.80 2.71
N VAL A 43 -0.33 18.51 3.67
CA VAL A 43 -0.10 17.16 4.17
C VAL A 43 -0.50 17.08 5.63
N THR A 44 -1.21 16.03 6.02
CA THR A 44 -1.59 15.78 7.41
C THR A 44 -0.81 14.59 7.98
N PRO A 45 -0.49 14.60 9.28
CA PRO A 45 0.15 13.47 9.91
C PRO A 45 -0.78 12.25 9.86
N ARG A 46 -0.23 11.08 9.55
CA ARG A 46 -1.00 9.83 9.58
C ARG A 46 -1.40 9.53 11.02
N THR A 47 -2.68 9.23 11.24
CA THR A 47 -3.21 8.89 12.56
C THR A 47 -3.52 7.40 12.63
N GLU A 48 -2.79 6.66 13.46
CA GLU A 48 -2.99 5.21 13.63
C GLU A 48 -4.39 4.85 14.16
N ALA A 49 -5.03 5.76 14.92
CA ALA A 49 -6.39 5.54 15.41
C ALA A 49 -7.39 5.33 14.27
N GLN A 50 -7.21 6.04 13.15
CA GLN A 50 -8.07 5.89 11.98
C GLN A 50 -7.83 4.55 11.29
N ASP A 51 -6.57 4.12 11.16
CA ASP A 51 -6.23 2.79 10.66
C ASP A 51 -6.86 1.69 11.53
N CYS A 52 -6.77 1.83 12.86
CA CYS A 52 -7.37 0.89 13.81
C CYS A 52 -8.90 0.84 13.70
N GLN A 53 -9.56 1.98 13.50
CA GLN A 53 -11.00 2.04 13.29
C GLN A 53 -11.41 1.35 11.99
N THR A 54 -10.71 1.61 10.89
CA THR A 54 -10.95 0.95 9.59
C THR A 54 -10.77 -0.57 9.70
N LEU A 55 -9.70 -1.02 10.37
CA LEU A 55 -9.45 -2.45 10.59
C LEU A 55 -10.56 -3.10 11.43
N ARG A 56 -11.04 -2.44 12.48
CA ARG A 56 -12.14 -2.93 13.32
C ARG A 56 -13.49 -2.97 12.60
N ALA A 57 -13.72 -2.05 11.66
CA ALA A 57 -14.93 -2.00 10.87
C ALA A 57 -15.02 -3.11 9.81
N THR A 58 -13.93 -3.84 9.56
CA THR A 58 -13.91 -4.91 8.57
C THR A 58 -14.63 -6.14 9.12
N ALA A 59 -15.60 -6.66 8.36
CA ALA A 59 -16.35 -7.85 8.75
C ALA A 59 -15.41 -9.05 8.99
N PRO A 60 -15.70 -9.91 9.98
CA PRO A 60 -14.87 -11.08 10.24
C PRO A 60 -14.88 -12.02 9.03
N VAL A 61 -13.69 -12.26 8.47
CA VAL A 61 -13.49 -13.21 7.36
C VAL A 61 -13.51 -14.64 7.91
N SER A 62 -14.32 -15.51 7.31
CA SER A 62 -14.38 -16.93 7.69
C SER A 62 -13.02 -17.63 7.52
N ALA A 63 -12.80 -18.74 8.23
CA ALA A 63 -11.55 -19.49 8.14
C ALA A 63 -11.24 -19.95 6.70
N TYR A 64 -12.26 -20.42 5.97
CA TYR A 64 -12.12 -20.85 4.57
C TYR A 64 -11.75 -19.69 3.63
N GLN A 65 -12.44 -18.55 3.73
CA GLN A 65 -12.13 -17.37 2.92
C GLN A 65 -10.72 -16.83 3.20
N ARG A 66 -10.31 -16.83 4.47
CA ARG A 66 -8.95 -16.44 4.87
C ARG A 66 -7.90 -17.34 4.23
N TYR A 67 -8.13 -18.66 4.23
CA TYR A 67 -7.25 -19.63 3.58
C TYR A 67 -7.11 -19.37 2.07
N GLN A 68 -8.22 -19.07 1.38
CA GLN A 68 -8.16 -18.77 -0.06
C GLN A 68 -7.37 -17.48 -0.36
N LEU A 69 -7.55 -16.43 0.46
CA LEU A 69 -6.80 -15.18 0.30
C LEU A 69 -5.29 -15.37 0.53
N LEU A 70 -4.90 -16.14 1.55
CA LEU A 70 -3.49 -16.44 1.83
C LEU A 70 -2.85 -17.21 0.67
N LYS A 71 -3.54 -18.23 0.14
CA LYS A 71 -3.08 -18.96 -1.05
C LYS A 71 -2.87 -18.05 -2.26
N ALA A 72 -3.77 -17.10 -2.48
CA ALA A 72 -3.64 -16.14 -3.58
C ALA A 72 -2.40 -15.23 -3.41
N GLN A 73 -2.10 -14.79 -2.19
CA GLN A 73 -0.92 -13.97 -1.90
C GLN A 73 0.38 -14.74 -2.15
N GLU A 74 0.47 -15.99 -1.69
CA GLU A 74 1.63 -16.86 -1.94
C GLU A 74 1.86 -17.11 -3.44
N ALA A 75 0.78 -17.35 -4.20
CA ALA A 75 0.86 -17.50 -5.65
C ALA A 75 1.39 -16.24 -6.36
N THR A 76 1.19 -15.05 -5.76
CA THR A 76 1.68 -13.78 -6.33
C THR A 76 3.15 -13.52 -5.98
N LEU A 77 3.61 -13.99 -4.82
CA LEU A 77 5.02 -13.87 -4.38
C LEU A 77 5.97 -14.80 -5.15
N PHE A 78 5.45 -15.86 -5.78
CA PHE A 78 6.24 -16.79 -6.58
C PHE A 78 6.74 -16.19 -7.90
N TRP A 79 6.07 -15.18 -8.46
CA TRP A 79 6.45 -14.53 -9.73
C TRP A 79 7.58 -13.49 -9.60
N GLY A 80 8.15 -13.30 -8.40
CA GLY A 80 9.20 -12.31 -8.14
C GLY A 80 10.62 -12.85 -8.00
N LEU A 81 10.83 -14.17 -8.05
CA LEU A 81 12.15 -14.79 -7.83
C LEU A 81 12.77 -15.43 -9.08
N ASP A 82 11.99 -15.66 -10.13
CA ASP A 82 12.52 -16.11 -11.42
C ASP A 82 12.84 -14.87 -12.27
N GLY A 83 14.11 -14.47 -12.23
CA GLY A 83 14.66 -13.32 -12.93
C GLY A 83 14.63 -13.39 -14.45
N THR A 84 13.44 -13.40 -15.06
CA THR A 84 13.24 -13.09 -16.47
C THR A 84 12.17 -12.01 -16.61
N ALA A 85 12.63 -10.76 -16.51
CA ALA A 85 11.90 -9.60 -16.98
C ALA A 85 11.62 -9.72 -18.48
N SER A 86 10.52 -10.36 -18.88
CA SER A 86 9.90 -10.24 -20.22
C SER A 86 8.72 -11.19 -20.33
N GLU A 87 7.55 -10.82 -19.83
CA GLU A 87 6.28 -11.07 -20.54
C GLU A 87 5.12 -10.32 -19.88
N ARG A 88 4.86 -9.12 -20.43
CA ARG A 88 3.56 -8.47 -20.31
C ARG A 88 2.52 -9.33 -21.02
N ARG A 89 1.69 -10.08 -20.30
CA ARG A 89 0.35 -10.51 -20.79
C ARG A 89 -0.69 -10.54 -19.66
N ALA A 90 -1.58 -9.56 -19.73
CA ALA A 90 -3.00 -9.56 -19.37
C ALA A 90 -3.47 -10.51 -18.25
N ALA A 91 -4.00 -9.93 -17.16
CA ALA A 91 -5.06 -10.57 -16.37
C ALA A 91 -6.36 -10.55 -17.19
N PRO A 92 -6.88 -11.68 -17.71
CA PRO A 92 -8.08 -11.66 -18.56
C PRO A 92 -9.39 -11.75 -17.75
N HIS A 93 -9.36 -11.94 -16.43
CA HIS A 93 -10.53 -12.49 -15.73
C HIS A 93 -11.52 -11.47 -15.12
N LEU A 94 -11.40 -10.17 -15.43
CA LEU A 94 -12.31 -9.11 -14.95
C LEU A 94 -13.30 -8.61 -16.01
N ARG A 95 -13.75 -9.47 -16.95
CA ARG A 95 -14.68 -9.06 -18.02
C ARG A 95 -16.00 -9.81 -18.18
N GLU A 96 -16.33 -10.80 -17.35
CA GLU A 96 -17.58 -11.56 -17.51
C GLU A 96 -18.38 -11.67 -16.19
N LEU A 97 -18.82 -10.52 -15.67
CA LEU A 97 -19.90 -10.46 -14.66
C LEU A 97 -20.97 -9.40 -15.01
N HIS A 98 -21.19 -9.19 -16.30
CA HIS A 98 -22.42 -8.58 -16.81
C HIS A 98 -22.89 -9.43 -17.98
N GLU A 99 -24.14 -9.89 -17.90
CA GLU A 99 -24.83 -10.84 -18.82
C GLU A 99 -24.80 -12.31 -18.37
N LEU A 100 -25.64 -12.62 -17.37
CA LEU A 100 -26.79 -13.54 -17.47
C LEU A 100 -27.61 -13.50 -16.17
#